data_AF-A0A6C0LIK4-F1
#
_entry.id   AF-A0A6C0LIK4-F1
#
_cell.length_a   1.000
_cell.length_b   1.000
_cell.length_c   1.000
_cell.angle_alpha   90.00
_cell.angle_beta   90.00
_cell.angle_gamma   90.00
#
_symmetry.space_group_name_H-M   'P 1'
#
loop_
_entity.id
_entity.type
_entity.pdbx_description
1 polymer ?
#
loop_
_entity_poly.entity_id
_entity_poly.type
_entity_poly.pdbx_seq_one_letter_code
_entity_poly.pdbx_strand_id
1 'polypeptide(L)'
;MAENNKVPFDDCIKVFASLDNKKISKMIMTKYEFNLIISQRTVQLSQGHPPFVPVDKTIKSNMDLRKVALEELKQGKIPFIIKRPLPNDKYEFVRIRDLDLSAVKYMIDL
;
A
#
# COMPACT_ATOMS: atom_id res chain seq x y z
N MET A 1 -9.75 32.32 -17.07
CA MET A 1 -9.18 31.68 -15.87
C MET A 1 -9.08 30.20 -16.20
N ALA A 2 -7.88 29.68 -16.45
CA ALA A 2 -7.72 28.32 -16.96
C ALA A 2 -8.06 27.31 -15.85
N GLU A 3 -9.06 26.46 -16.10
CA GLU A 3 -9.37 25.31 -15.26
C GLU A 3 -8.15 24.40 -15.24
N ASN A 4 -7.51 24.32 -14.07
CA ASN A 4 -6.37 23.45 -13.83
C ASN A 4 -6.92 22.02 -13.73
N ASN A 5 -7.14 21.41 -14.90
CA ASN A 5 -7.66 20.05 -15.04
C ASN A 5 -6.58 19.09 -14.51
N LYS A 6 -6.54 18.89 -13.19
CA LYS A 6 -5.67 17.90 -12.56
C LYS A 6 -6.06 16.55 -13.13
N VAL A 7 -5.19 15.99 -13.95
CA VAL A 7 -5.36 14.65 -14.51
C VAL A 7 -5.69 13.71 -13.35
N PRO A 8 -6.79 12.93 -13.42
CA PRO A 8 -7.27 12.14 -12.29
C PRO A 8 -6.30 11.04 -11.83
N PHE A 9 -5.33 10.70 -12.68
CA PHE A 9 -4.33 9.66 -12.44
C PHE A 9 -2.92 10.20 -12.60
N ASP A 10 -2.02 9.73 -11.73
CA ASP A 10 -0.59 10.00 -11.87
C ASP A 10 -0.01 9.16 -13.02
N ASP A 11 0.89 9.76 -13.79
CA ASP A 11 1.60 9.09 -14.88
C ASP A 11 2.55 8.02 -14.33
N CYS A 12 2.31 6.75 -14.69
CA CYS A 12 3.08 5.60 -14.24
C CYS A 12 4.59 5.78 -14.47
N ILE A 13 5.01 6.28 -15.64
CA ILE A 13 6.43 6.41 -15.97
C ILE A 13 7.10 7.38 -14.99
N LYS A 14 6.42 8.50 -14.69
CA LYS A 14 6.91 9.50 -13.73
C LYS A 14 6.94 8.95 -12.30
N VAL A 15 5.91 8.19 -11.91
CA VAL A 15 5.86 7.54 -10.59
C VAL A 15 7.05 6.59 -10.43
N PHE A 16 7.25 5.67 -11.37
CA PHE A 16 8.35 4.70 -11.32
C PHE A 16 9.72 5.37 -11.32
N ALA A 17 9.93 6.38 -12.16
CA ALA A 17 11.19 7.15 -12.18
C ALA A 17 11.47 7.86 -10.84
N SER A 18 10.44 8.22 -10.08
CA SER A 18 10.58 8.89 -8.79
C SER A 18 10.85 7.96 -7.60
N LEU A 19 10.72 6.64 -7.77
CA LEU A 19 10.82 5.69 -6.66
C LEU A 19 12.21 5.67 -6.03
N ASP A 20 13.26 5.83 -6.82
CA ASP A 20 14.65 5.76 -6.34
C ASP A 20 15.19 7.12 -5.86
N ASN A 21 14.39 8.19 -5.97
CA ASN A 21 14.76 9.50 -5.43
C ASN A 21 14.93 9.45 -3.91
N LYS A 22 15.89 10.22 -3.39
CA LYS A 22 16.10 10.38 -1.94
C LYS A 22 14.81 10.87 -1.27
N LYS A 23 14.35 10.13 -0.26
CA LYS A 23 13.14 10.44 0.50
C LYS A 23 13.42 11.35 1.67
N ILE A 24 12.54 12.31 1.90
CA ILE A 24 12.52 13.21 3.05
C ILE A 24 11.66 12.59 4.15
N SER A 25 10.55 11.95 3.80
CA SER A 25 9.68 11.27 4.76
C SER A 25 10.36 10.05 5.40
N LYS A 26 9.96 9.73 6.63
CA LYS A 26 10.49 8.56 7.35
C LYS A 26 10.09 7.28 6.62
N MET A 27 11.03 6.37 6.43
CA MET A 27 10.81 5.05 5.80
C MET A 27 10.18 4.05 6.77
N ILE A 28 9.16 4.48 7.52
CA ILE A 28 8.38 3.67 8.44
C ILE A 28 6.92 3.77 8.01
N MET A 29 6.19 2.65 8.05
CA MET A 29 4.77 2.62 7.77
C MET A 29 3.97 3.22 8.92
N THR A 30 3.06 4.13 8.60
CA THR A 30 2.13 4.69 9.59
C THR A 30 0.93 3.77 9.79
N LYS A 31 0.28 3.87 10.96
CA LYS A 31 -0.98 3.14 11.23
C LYS A 31 -2.10 3.46 10.23
N TYR A 32 -2.08 4.65 9.63
CA TYR A 32 -3.08 5.07 8.65
C TYR A 32 -2.84 4.40 7.29
N GLU A 33 -1.59 4.39 6.82
CA GLU A 33 -1.19 3.67 5.61
C GLU A 33 -1.49 2.17 5.77
N PHE A 34 -1.08 1.56 6.90
CA PHE A 34 -1.34 0.14 7.19
C PHE A 34 -2.83 -0.20 7.07
N ASN A 35 -3.69 0.53 7.78
CA ASN A 35 -5.12 0.25 7.77
C ASN A 35 -5.70 0.43 6.38
N LEU A 36 -5.32 1.47 5.65
CA LEU A 36 -5.81 1.71 4.28
C LEU A 36 -5.40 0.58 3.33
N ILE A 37 -4.13 0.19 3.35
CA ILE A 37 -3.56 -0.86 2.49
C ILE A 37 -4.24 -2.20 2.75
N ILE A 38 -4.33 -2.62 4.02
CA ILE A 38 -4.96 -3.89 4.38
C ILE A 38 -6.44 -3.87 4.06
N SER A 39 -7.15 -2.77 4.31
CA SER A 39 -8.58 -2.65 3.99
C SER A 39 -8.80 -2.76 2.47
N GLN A 40 -8.08 -1.97 1.67
CA GLN A 40 -8.20 -2.00 0.22
C GLN A 40 -7.85 -3.38 -0.34
N ARG A 41 -6.77 -4.00 0.15
CA ARG A 41 -6.37 -5.32 -0.35
C ARG A 41 -7.36 -6.41 0.05
N THR A 42 -7.91 -6.36 1.26
CA THR A 42 -8.98 -7.28 1.69
C THR A 42 -10.21 -7.16 0.81
N VAL A 43 -10.61 -5.94 0.43
CA VAL A 43 -11.72 -5.70 -0.50
C VAL A 43 -11.43 -6.29 -1.87
N GLN A 44 -10.23 -6.07 -2.44
CA GLN A 44 -9.84 -6.68 -3.72
C GLN A 44 -9.94 -8.21 -3.67
N LEU A 45 -9.43 -8.83 -2.61
CA LEU A 45 -9.53 -10.28 -2.43
C LEU A 45 -10.99 -10.74 -2.32
N SER A 46 -11.86 -9.99 -1.63
CA SER A 46 -13.30 -10.30 -1.54
C SER A 46 -14.01 -10.20 -2.89
N GLN A 47 -13.50 -9.37 -3.80
CA GLN A 47 -13.98 -9.21 -5.16
C GLN A 47 -13.40 -10.28 -6.12
N GLY A 48 -12.66 -11.26 -5.59
CA GLY A 48 -12.12 -12.38 -6.37
C GLY A 48 -10.78 -12.09 -7.06
N HIS A 49 -10.07 -11.02 -6.69
CA HIS A 49 -8.71 -10.81 -7.19
C HIS A 49 -7.78 -11.93 -6.71
N PRO A 50 -6.79 -12.32 -7.54
CA PRO A 50 -5.87 -13.38 -7.18
C PRO A 50 -4.96 -12.95 -6.00
N PRO A 51 -4.72 -13.84 -5.02
CA PRO A 51 -3.73 -13.62 -3.98
C PRO A 51 -2.31 -13.79 -4.53
N PHE A 52 -1.35 -13.06 -3.96
CA PHE A 52 0.08 -13.12 -4.30
C PHE A 52 0.88 -14.08 -3.40
N VAL A 53 0.20 -14.71 -2.44
CA VAL A 53 0.74 -15.76 -1.58
C VAL A 53 -0.10 -17.03 -1.74
N PRO A 54 0.49 -18.23 -1.55
CA PRO A 54 -0.27 -19.46 -1.46
C PRO A 54 -1.33 -19.37 -0.36
N VAL A 55 -2.54 -19.86 -0.66
CA VAL A 55 -3.65 -19.89 0.28
C VAL A 55 -3.96 -21.35 0.59
N ASP A 56 -3.43 -21.85 1.70
CA ASP A 56 -3.55 -23.26 2.09
C ASP A 56 -4.94 -23.62 2.66
N LYS A 57 -5.74 -22.61 3.01
CA LYS A 57 -7.00 -22.78 3.73
C LYS A 57 -8.18 -22.33 2.87
N THR A 58 -9.29 -23.06 2.97
CA THR A 58 -10.57 -22.61 2.41
C THR A 58 -10.96 -21.28 3.06
N ILE A 59 -11.10 -20.23 2.25
CA ILE A 59 -11.55 -18.91 2.69
C ILE A 59 -13.04 -19.00 3.03
N LYS A 60 -13.42 -18.69 4.27
CA LYS A 60 -14.82 -18.75 4.74
C LYS A 60 -15.36 -17.39 5.19
N SER A 61 -14.48 -16.42 5.44
CA SER A 61 -14.86 -15.14 6.00
C SER A 61 -13.95 -14.00 5.53
N ASN A 62 -14.41 -12.76 5.70
CA ASN A 62 -13.60 -11.57 5.47
C ASN A 62 -12.35 -11.50 6.37
N MET A 63 -12.39 -12.14 7.55
CA MET A 63 -11.24 -12.22 8.44
C MET A 63 -10.14 -13.14 7.87
N ASP A 64 -10.50 -14.16 7.09
CA ASP A 64 -9.51 -15.00 6.41
C ASP A 64 -8.86 -14.23 5.26
N LEU A 65 -9.63 -13.43 4.53
CA LEU A 65 -9.11 -12.53 3.49
C LEU A 65 -8.14 -11.48 4.07
N ARG A 66 -8.48 -10.91 5.24
CA ARG A 66 -7.57 -10.02 5.97
C ARG A 66 -6.25 -10.72 6.28
N LYS A 67 -6.28 -11.98 6.73
CA LYS A 67 -5.05 -12.75 7.00
C LYS A 67 -4.21 -12.94 5.75
N VAL A 68 -4.83 -13.24 4.60
CA VAL A 68 -4.12 -13.32 3.31
C VAL A 68 -3.46 -11.98 2.96
N ALA A 69 -4.18 -10.87 3.08
CA ALA A 69 -3.61 -9.53 2.85
C ALA A 69 -2.44 -9.21 3.81
N LEU A 70 -2.53 -9.62 5.09
CA LEU A 70 -1.43 -9.47 6.04
C LEU A 70 -0.20 -10.31 5.65
N GLU A 71 -0.39 -11.55 5.20
CA GLU A 71 0.71 -12.39 4.74
C GLU A 71 1.35 -11.85 3.46
N GLU A 72 0.57 -11.29 2.53
CA GLU A 72 1.11 -10.56 1.38
C GLU A 72 1.92 -9.33 1.80
N LEU A 73 1.46 -8.58 2.82
CA LEU A 73 2.19 -7.43 3.34
C LEU A 73 3.52 -7.86 3.97
N LYS A 74 3.50 -8.88 4.83
CA LYS A 74 4.70 -9.43 5.50
C LYS A 74 5.75 -9.91 4.49
N GLN A 75 5.31 -10.54 3.40
CA GLN A 75 6.20 -11.01 2.33
C GLN A 75 6.58 -9.91 1.33
N GLY A 76 6.11 -8.67 1.51
CA GLY A 76 6.40 -7.54 0.61
C GLY A 76 5.80 -7.69 -0.79
N LYS A 77 4.72 -8.46 -0.93
CA LYS A 77 4.11 -8.84 -2.23
C LYS A 77 2.91 -7.97 -2.63
N ILE A 78 2.44 -7.08 -1.75
CA ILE A 78 1.37 -6.13 -2.13
C ILE A 78 1.91 -5.11 -3.15
N PRO A 79 1.32 -5.03 -4.36
CA PRO A 79 1.85 -4.20 -5.43
C PRO A 79 1.29 -2.76 -5.39
N PHE A 80 1.26 -2.11 -4.22
CA PHE A 80 0.86 -0.69 -4.15
C PHE A 80 2.04 0.25 -3.89
N ILE A 81 1.86 1.49 -4.33
CA ILE A 81 2.76 2.61 -4.10
C ILE A 81 1.96 3.66 -3.33
N ILE A 82 2.53 4.14 -2.22
CA ILE A 82 1.93 5.20 -1.41
C ILE A 82 2.37 6.55 -1.98
N LYS A 83 1.40 7.46 -2.16
CA LYS A 83 1.63 8.86 -2.49
C LYS A 83 1.53 9.71 -1.23
N ARG A 84 2.67 10.15 -0.70
CA ARG A 84 2.75 11.01 0.50
C ARG A 84 2.75 12.48 0.07
N PRO A 85 1.79 13.30 0.52
CA PRO A 85 1.83 14.74 0.29
C PRO A 85 2.94 15.39 1.14
N LEU A 86 3.65 16.34 0.55
CA LEU A 86 4.59 17.21 1.24
C LEU A 86 3.96 18.60 1.46
N PRO A 87 4.44 19.39 2.43
CA PRO A 87 3.90 20.73 2.71
C PRO A 87 4.01 21.74 1.56
N ASN A 88 4.84 21.46 0.55
CA ASN A 88 5.10 22.31 -0.61
C ASN A 88 4.28 21.92 -1.86
N ASP A 89 3.14 21.26 -1.67
CA ASP A 89 2.27 20.72 -2.73
C ASP A 89 2.95 19.69 -3.66
N LYS A 90 4.12 19.17 -3.26
CA LYS A 90 4.77 18.05 -3.93
C LYS A 90 4.35 16.73 -3.30
N TYR A 91 4.76 15.63 -3.93
CA TYR A 91 4.50 14.29 -3.45
C TYR A 91 5.78 13.46 -3.42
N GLU A 92 5.82 12.53 -2.48
CA GLU A 92 6.78 11.42 -2.49
C GLU A 92 6.05 10.11 -2.75
N PHE A 93 6.57 9.34 -3.70
CA PHE A 93 6.10 8.00 -3.98
C PHE A 93 7.00 6.98 -3.29
N VAL A 94 6.40 6.05 -2.55
CA VAL A 94 7.11 5.04 -1.77
C VAL A 94 6.48 3.67 -2.00
N ARG A 95 7.30 2.65 -2.32
CA ARG A 95 6.82 1.28 -2.39
C ARG A 95 6.55 0.76 -0.99
N ILE A 96 5.42 0.07 -0.82
CA ILE A 96 5.07 -0.54 0.47
C ILE A 96 6.17 -1.46 0.98
N ARG A 97 6.74 -2.29 0.09
CA ARG A 97 7.77 -3.27 0.42
C ARG A 97 9.07 -2.64 0.98
N ASP A 98 9.28 -1.34 0.73
CA ASP A 98 10.49 -0.62 1.15
C ASP A 98 10.30 0.06 2.54
N LEU A 99 9.10 -0.01 3.14
CA LEU A 99 8.80 0.61 4.44
C LEU A 99 9.09 -0.35 5.61
N ASP A 100 9.67 0.19 6.67
CA ASP A 100 9.79 -0.49 7.96
C ASP A 100 8.41 -0.63 8.64
N LEU A 101 8.08 -1.84 9.06
CA LEU A 101 6.82 -2.20 9.69
C LEU A 101 6.88 -2.16 11.23
N SER A 102 8.02 -1.78 11.83
CA SER A 102 8.24 -1.74 13.29
C SER A 102 7.12 -1.01 14.05
N ALA A 103 6.66 0.13 13.55
CA ALA A 103 5.62 0.94 14.17
C ALA A 103 4.21 0.34 14.10
N VAL A 104 3.97 -0.66 13.23
CA VAL A 104 2.66 -1.32 13.05
C VAL A 104 2.71 -2.81 13.36
N LYS A 105 3.84 -3.31 13.88
CA LYS A 105 4.05 -4.74 14.20
C LYS A 105 2.94 -5.30 15.09
N TYR A 106 2.55 -4.55 16.12
CA TYR A 106 1.45 -4.94 17.01
C TYR A 106 0.10 -5.10 16.31
N MET A 107 -0.11 -4.49 15.14
CA MET A 107 -1.33 -4.64 14.35
C MET A 107 -1.31 -5.86 13.42
N ILE A 108 -0.09 -6.28 13.05
CA ILE A 108 0.16 -7.43 12.17
C ILE A 108 0.02 -8.74 12.95
N ASP A 109 0.41 -8.72 14.23
CA ASP A 109 0.38 -9.88 15.13
C ASP A 109 -0.96 -10.08 15.85
N LEU A 110 -2.00 -9.28 15.52
CA LEU A 110 -3.41 -9.43 15.95
C LEU A 110 -4.15 -10.50 15.14
#